data_AF-A0A958PQE9-F1
#
_entry.id   AF-A0A958PQE9-F1
#
_cell.length_a   1.000
_cell.length_b   1.000
_cell.length_c   1.000
_cell.angle_alpha   90.00
_cell.angle_beta   90.00
_cell.angle_gamma   90.00
#
_symmetry.space_group_name_H-M   'P 1'
#
loop_
_entity.id
_entity.type
_entity.pdbx_description
1 polymer ?
#
loop_
_entity_poly.entity_id
_entity_poly.type
_entity_poly.pdbx_seq_one_letter_code
_entity_poly.pdbx_strand_id
1 'polypeptide(L)'
;MKFTSKNLIFALIVSGIVAFAVVDYFRLVEEQRDHSIEELVFGGWDFNDIERVTIDNRDKRVKIQRTENGTWKLLEPIVDRADRTQVAFYVDGMLRERFVSVDPSTDLADLGLEESEKSITMLHSSGSVKTIIVGDKAAMGEGRFLLRESEVLVGTSMWEKYVNPIVSQIRSREIFPYMSGSLEVLGLNINLPNGDEFLFKKSNGQWQQLVGAAHEKPKWDVAPIIDSIGNLKAMNIVVDDADKKHKALFGLEMPQLVIKMSLIRGKEGQTKSEEWSLSIGQPHNGYVFAVGTDRNLIYRLSEDRVKEIQKLFQVPSQQSK
;
A
#
# COMPACT_ATOMS: atom_id res chain seq x y z
N MET A 1 -50.12 20.27 33.88
CA MET A 1 -49.92 21.20 32.75
C MET A 1 -51.00 20.90 31.71
N LYS A 2 -52.08 21.71 31.59
CA LYS A 2 -53.16 21.46 30.63
C LYS A 2 -52.73 21.97 29.26
N PHE A 3 -52.25 21.08 28.38
CA PHE A 3 -52.06 21.42 26.97
C PHE A 3 -53.43 21.71 26.37
N THR A 4 -53.69 22.96 26.01
CA THR A 4 -54.86 23.32 25.21
C THR A 4 -54.68 22.73 23.81
N SER A 5 -55.77 22.27 23.19
CA SER A 5 -55.76 21.65 21.85
C SER A 5 -55.02 22.49 20.80
N LYS A 6 -55.03 23.82 20.95
CA LYS A 6 -54.31 24.78 20.11
C LYS A 6 -52.79 24.61 20.16
N ASN A 7 -52.20 24.33 21.33
CA ASN A 7 -50.76 24.13 21.48
C ASN A 7 -50.31 22.79 20.89
N LEU A 8 -51.18 21.77 20.93
CA LEU A 8 -50.91 20.48 20.29
C LEU A 8 -50.93 20.58 18.76
N ILE A 9 -51.91 21.30 18.20
CA ILE A 9 -52.00 21.56 16.76
C ILE A 9 -50.77 22.34 16.28
N PHE A 10 -50.37 23.39 17.03
CA PHE A 10 -49.18 24.16 16.70
C PHE A 10 -47.90 23.30 16.74
N ALA A 11 -47.73 22.47 17.77
CA ALA A 11 -46.59 21.55 17.85
C ALA A 11 -46.56 20.53 16.70
N LEU A 12 -47.72 20.02 16.28
CA LEU A 12 -47.82 19.11 15.12
C LEU A 12 -47.46 19.80 13.80
N ILE A 13 -47.90 21.05 13.61
CA ILE A 13 -47.55 21.83 12.41
C ILE A 13 -46.05 22.10 12.37
N VAL A 14 -45.46 22.56 13.48
CA VAL A 14 -44.01 22.82 13.56
C VAL A 14 -43.22 21.54 13.34
N SER A 15 -43.64 20.42 13.95
CA SER A 15 -43.03 19.11 13.73
C SER A 15 -43.11 18.68 12.27
N GLY A 16 -44.26 18.88 11.61
CA GLY A 16 -44.44 18.60 10.19
C GLY A 16 -43.53 19.43 9.29
N ILE A 17 -43.35 20.73 9.59
CA ILE A 17 -42.45 21.62 8.84
C ILE A 17 -40.99 21.18 9.04
N VAL A 18 -40.58 20.88 10.28
CA VAL A 18 -39.21 20.41 10.57
C VAL A 18 -38.96 19.07 9.88
N ALA A 19 -39.89 18.12 9.95
CA ALA A 19 -39.78 16.84 9.27
C ALA A 19 -39.68 17.01 7.74
N PHE A 20 -40.49 17.89 7.16
CA PHE A 20 -40.42 18.22 5.73
C PHE A 20 -39.06 18.83 5.36
N ALA A 21 -38.58 19.83 6.11
CA ALA A 21 -37.30 20.46 5.86
C ALA A 21 -36.12 19.48 5.99
N VAL A 22 -36.18 18.55 6.94
CA VAL A 22 -35.16 17.50 7.08
C VAL A 22 -35.18 16.56 5.87
N VAL A 23 -36.35 16.11 5.43
CA VAL A 23 -36.47 15.23 4.24
C VAL A 23 -36.02 15.95 2.97
N ASP A 24 -36.41 17.21 2.79
CA ASP A 24 -36.03 18.02 1.63
C ASP A 24 -34.52 18.28 1.60
N TYR A 25 -33.92 18.60 2.76
CA TYR A 25 -32.47 18.71 2.91
C TYR A 25 -31.74 17.43 2.50
N PHE A 26 -32.21 16.26 2.98
CA PHE A 26 -31.59 14.98 2.60
C PHE A 26 -31.72 14.67 1.10
N ARG A 27 -32.86 14.98 0.48
CA ARG A 27 -33.05 14.78 -0.97
C ARG A 27 -32.09 15.65 -1.79
N LEU A 28 -31.95 16.93 -1.44
CA LEU A 28 -31.04 17.83 -2.15
C LEU A 28 -29.58 17.39 -2.04
N VAL A 29 -29.17 16.92 -0.86
CA VAL A 29 -27.82 16.37 -0.65
C VAL A 29 -27.59 15.10 -1.49
N GLU A 30 -28.59 14.23 -1.57
CA GLU A 30 -28.53 13.00 -2.36
C GLU A 30 -28.44 13.30 -3.87
N GLU A 31 -29.29 14.20 -4.40
CA GLU A 31 -29.28 14.62 -5.81
C GLU A 31 -27.95 15.27 -6.22
N GLN A 32 -27.40 16.17 -5.39
CA GLN A 32 -26.09 16.77 -5.63
C GLN A 32 -24.96 15.75 -5.60
N ARG A 33 -25.02 14.79 -4.67
CA ARG A 33 -24.02 13.74 -4.56
C ARG A 33 -24.04 12.84 -5.80
N ASP A 34 -25.23 12.40 -6.21
CA ASP A 34 -25.39 11.51 -7.36
C ASP A 34 -24.93 12.20 -8.65
N HIS A 35 -25.33 13.45 -8.89
CA HIS A 35 -24.79 14.25 -10.01
C HIS A 35 -23.26 14.37 -9.95
N SER A 36 -22.71 14.62 -8.76
CA SER A 36 -21.26 14.75 -8.58
C SER A 36 -20.50 13.44 -8.81
N ILE A 37 -21.15 12.29 -8.61
CA ILE A 37 -20.62 10.94 -8.86
C ILE A 37 -20.71 10.61 -10.35
N GLU A 38 -21.79 11.00 -11.03
CA GLU A 38 -21.97 10.85 -12.48
C GLU A 38 -20.93 11.65 -13.28
N GLU A 39 -20.53 12.82 -12.77
CA GLU A 39 -19.44 13.65 -13.31
C GLU A 39 -18.03 13.07 -13.10
N LEU A 40 -17.88 11.92 -12.44
CA LEU A 40 -16.59 11.24 -12.31
C LEU A 40 -16.35 10.34 -13.52
N VAL A 41 -15.10 10.29 -14.00
CA VAL A 41 -14.74 9.48 -15.17
C VAL A 41 -15.08 8.00 -14.94
N PHE A 42 -14.78 7.49 -13.74
CA PHE A 42 -15.13 6.13 -13.32
C PHE A 42 -16.39 6.06 -12.45
N GLY A 43 -17.31 7.03 -12.55
CA GLY A 43 -18.49 7.19 -11.69
C GLY A 43 -19.10 5.91 -11.12
N GLY A 44 -19.33 5.93 -9.80
CA GLY A 44 -19.92 4.84 -9.02
C GLY A 44 -18.95 3.72 -8.60
N TRP A 45 -17.67 3.78 -9.00
CA TRP A 45 -16.67 2.77 -8.62
C TRP A 45 -15.89 3.18 -7.36
N ASP A 46 -15.64 2.22 -6.47
CA ASP A 46 -14.79 2.38 -5.27
C ASP A 46 -13.56 1.49 -5.34
N PHE A 47 -12.46 1.89 -4.70
CA PHE A 47 -11.21 1.13 -4.68
C PHE A 47 -11.39 -0.32 -4.18
N ASN A 48 -12.28 -0.56 -3.21
CA ASN A 48 -12.47 -1.91 -2.66
C ASN A 48 -13.10 -2.89 -3.65
N ASP A 49 -13.74 -2.36 -4.69
CA ASP A 49 -14.36 -3.14 -5.76
C ASP A 49 -13.45 -3.28 -6.98
N ILE A 50 -12.25 -2.69 -6.97
CA ILE A 50 -11.29 -2.84 -8.06
C ILE A 50 -10.48 -4.12 -7.89
N GLU A 51 -10.52 -4.97 -8.91
CA GLU A 51 -9.78 -6.24 -8.95
C GLU A 51 -8.50 -6.13 -9.78
N ARG A 52 -8.49 -5.27 -10.80
CA ARG A 52 -7.31 -5.08 -11.67
C ARG A 52 -7.28 -3.69 -12.25
N VAL A 53 -6.06 -3.15 -12.35
CA VAL A 53 -5.76 -1.94 -13.11
C VAL A 53 -4.67 -2.28 -14.12
N THR A 54 -4.93 -1.99 -15.38
CA THR A 54 -3.97 -2.13 -16.49
C THR A 54 -3.78 -0.76 -17.10
N ILE A 55 -2.53 -0.33 -17.22
CA ILE A 55 -2.15 0.94 -17.83
C ILE A 55 -1.26 0.58 -19.00
N ASP A 56 -1.72 0.93 -20.18
CA ASP A 56 -1.00 0.77 -21.43
C ASP A 56 -0.55 2.17 -21.87
N ASN A 57 0.72 2.26 -22.23
CA ASN A 57 1.37 3.42 -22.84
C ASN A 57 2.41 2.86 -23.81
N ARG A 58 2.72 3.59 -24.88
CA ARG A 58 3.59 3.17 -25.99
C ARG A 58 4.78 2.29 -25.58
N ASP A 59 5.52 2.72 -24.56
CA ASP A 59 6.77 2.09 -24.16
C ASP A 59 6.62 1.10 -22.99
N LYS A 60 5.44 1.05 -22.34
CA LYS A 60 5.31 0.40 -21.05
C LYS A 60 3.89 -0.03 -20.75
N ARG A 61 3.77 -1.29 -20.32
CA ARG A 61 2.56 -1.82 -19.70
C ARG A 61 2.76 -1.99 -18.20
N VAL A 62 1.80 -1.50 -17.41
CA VAL A 62 1.74 -1.71 -15.97
C VAL A 62 0.44 -2.41 -15.62
N LYS A 63 0.56 -3.58 -15.01
CA LYS A 63 -0.59 -4.40 -14.62
C LYS A 63 -0.52 -4.70 -13.14
N ILE A 64 -1.52 -4.24 -12.40
CA ILE A 64 -1.65 -4.46 -10.96
C ILE A 64 -2.95 -5.22 -10.73
N GLN A 65 -2.91 -6.25 -9.90
CA GLN A 65 -4.05 -7.12 -9.65
C GLN A 65 -4.19 -7.45 -8.17
N ARG A 66 -5.43 -7.39 -7.69
CA ARG A 66 -5.82 -7.89 -6.38
C ARG A 66 -5.85 -9.41 -6.42
N THR A 67 -5.34 -10.02 -5.37
CA THR A 67 -5.30 -11.47 -5.21
C THR A 67 -6.47 -11.94 -4.36
N GLU A 68 -6.77 -13.24 -4.39
CA GLU A 68 -7.88 -13.85 -3.64
C GLU A 68 -7.80 -13.61 -2.13
N ASN A 69 -6.61 -13.40 -1.57
CA ASN A 69 -6.43 -13.08 -0.15
C ASN A 69 -6.52 -11.58 0.16
N GLY A 70 -6.91 -10.75 -0.82
CA GLY A 70 -7.07 -9.30 -0.68
C GLY A 70 -5.79 -8.48 -0.80
N THR A 71 -4.62 -9.10 -0.99
CA THR A 71 -3.35 -8.38 -1.22
C THR A 71 -3.18 -7.97 -2.69
N TRP A 72 -2.35 -6.97 -2.95
CA TRP A 72 -2.09 -6.47 -4.31
C TRP A 72 -0.75 -6.98 -4.85
N LYS A 73 -0.73 -7.33 -6.15
CA LYS A 73 0.48 -7.72 -6.88
C LYS A 73 0.66 -6.88 -8.12
N LEU A 74 1.91 -6.55 -8.40
CA LEU A 74 2.36 -6.08 -9.71
C LEU A 74 2.64 -7.32 -10.57
N LEU A 75 2.07 -7.37 -11.76
CA LEU A 75 2.27 -8.45 -12.73
C LEU A 75 3.16 -8.01 -13.89
N GLU A 76 3.12 -6.72 -14.25
CA GLU A 76 3.93 -6.12 -15.31
C GLU A 76 4.43 -4.73 -14.87
N PRO A 77 5.67 -4.33 -15.22
CA PRO A 77 6.62 -5.04 -16.08
C PRO A 77 7.41 -6.15 -15.37
N ILE A 78 7.33 -6.21 -14.04
CA ILE A 78 7.97 -7.23 -13.20
C ILE A 78 6.92 -7.82 -12.27
N VAL A 79 6.99 -9.12 -12.02
CA VAL A 79 6.13 -9.79 -11.05
C VAL A 79 6.67 -9.52 -9.65
N ASP A 80 5.96 -8.70 -8.86
CA ASP A 80 6.34 -8.39 -7.48
C ASP A 80 5.09 -8.08 -6.62
N ARG A 81 5.29 -7.94 -5.31
CA ARG A 81 4.27 -7.43 -4.38
C ARG A 81 4.05 -5.94 -4.64
N ALA A 82 2.80 -5.51 -4.62
CA ALA A 82 2.44 -4.09 -4.65
C ALA A 82 2.03 -3.61 -3.26
N ASP A 83 2.42 -2.39 -2.90
CA ASP A 83 2.00 -1.76 -1.65
C ASP A 83 0.54 -1.35 -1.75
N ARG A 84 -0.33 -1.94 -0.91
CA ARG A 84 -1.76 -1.67 -0.94
C ARG A 84 -2.07 -0.18 -0.77
N THR A 85 -1.36 0.52 0.10
CA THR A 85 -1.60 1.94 0.38
C THR A 85 -1.24 2.78 -0.84
N GLN A 86 -0.12 2.47 -1.50
CA GLN A 86 0.30 3.15 -2.72
C GLN A 86 -0.64 2.88 -3.89
N VAL A 87 -1.10 1.63 -4.05
CA VAL A 87 -2.10 1.29 -5.06
C VAL A 87 -3.42 2.01 -4.78
N ALA A 88 -3.89 2.00 -3.53
CA ALA A 88 -5.12 2.71 -3.14
C ALA A 88 -5.03 4.20 -3.46
N PHE A 89 -3.95 4.87 -3.04
CA PHE A 89 -3.74 6.29 -3.34
C PHE A 89 -3.78 6.58 -4.84
N TYR A 90 -3.15 5.73 -5.66
CA TYR A 90 -3.11 5.89 -7.10
C TYR A 90 -4.50 5.68 -7.74
N VAL A 91 -5.19 4.61 -7.34
CA VAL A 91 -6.50 4.23 -7.89
C VAL A 91 -7.60 5.18 -7.43
N ASP A 92 -7.68 5.50 -6.14
CA ASP A 92 -8.62 6.48 -5.61
C ASP A 92 -8.44 7.86 -6.26
N GLY A 93 -7.21 8.24 -6.59
CA GLY A 93 -6.94 9.45 -7.37
C GLY A 93 -7.70 9.45 -8.70
N MET A 94 -7.56 8.37 -9.48
CA MET A 94 -8.27 8.20 -10.76
C MET A 94 -9.79 8.11 -10.60
N LEU A 95 -10.28 7.39 -9.58
CA LEU A 95 -11.72 7.24 -9.33
C LEU A 95 -12.40 8.57 -9.00
N ARG A 96 -11.66 9.54 -8.46
CA ARG A 96 -12.15 10.87 -8.07
C ARG A 96 -11.96 11.93 -9.15
N GLU A 97 -11.42 11.57 -10.32
CA GLU A 97 -11.26 12.51 -11.43
C GLU A 97 -12.62 12.88 -12.01
N ARG A 98 -12.88 14.19 -12.05
CA ARG A 98 -14.02 14.78 -12.75
C ARG A 98 -13.71 14.98 -14.23
N PHE A 99 -14.76 15.13 -15.01
CA PHE A 99 -14.66 15.49 -16.42
C PHE A 99 -15.65 16.60 -16.80
N VAL A 100 -15.43 17.14 -18.01
CA VAL A 100 -16.40 17.96 -18.73
C VAL A 100 -16.69 17.27 -20.07
N SER A 101 -17.96 17.04 -20.41
CA SER A 101 -18.32 16.47 -21.71
C SER A 101 -18.05 17.46 -22.85
N VAL A 102 -17.62 16.94 -23.99
CA VAL A 102 -17.39 17.72 -25.21
C VAL A 102 -18.48 17.40 -26.23
N ASP A 103 -18.82 18.38 -27.06
CA ASP A 103 -19.71 18.16 -28.19
C ASP A 103 -19.09 17.12 -29.17
N PRO A 104 -19.84 16.08 -29.57
CA PRO A 104 -19.34 14.97 -30.39
C PRO A 104 -19.00 15.33 -31.84
N SER A 105 -19.10 16.60 -32.24
CA SER A 105 -18.80 17.08 -33.60
C SER A 105 -17.31 17.16 -33.96
N THR A 106 -16.39 16.87 -33.02
CA THR A 106 -14.94 16.89 -33.28
C THR A 106 -14.43 15.49 -33.65
N ASP A 107 -13.56 15.41 -34.66
CA ASP A 107 -12.95 14.16 -35.10
C ASP A 107 -12.04 13.58 -34.00
N LEU A 108 -12.11 12.27 -33.75
CA LEU A 108 -11.27 11.59 -32.75
C LEU A 108 -9.79 11.66 -33.12
N ALA A 109 -9.45 11.70 -34.40
CA ALA A 109 -8.08 11.87 -34.88
C ALA A 109 -7.49 13.22 -34.43
N ASP A 110 -8.26 14.31 -34.56
CA ASP A 110 -7.84 15.67 -34.18
C ASP A 110 -7.61 15.82 -32.67
N LEU A 111 -8.25 14.95 -31.87
CA LEU A 111 -8.11 14.91 -30.42
C LEU A 111 -7.02 13.95 -29.94
N GLY A 112 -6.36 13.25 -30.87
CA GLY A 112 -5.38 12.21 -30.57
C GLY A 112 -5.98 11.02 -29.84
N LEU A 113 -7.26 10.70 -30.08
CA LEU A 113 -7.98 9.60 -29.41
C LEU A 113 -8.07 8.33 -30.27
N GLU A 114 -8.04 8.44 -31.60
CA GLU A 114 -8.20 7.29 -32.51
C GLU A 114 -7.00 6.33 -32.48
N GLU A 115 -5.78 6.85 -32.55
CA GLU A 115 -4.54 6.06 -32.56
C GLU A 115 -3.78 6.08 -31.22
N SER A 116 -4.44 6.49 -30.13
CA SER A 116 -3.74 6.61 -28.85
C SER A 116 -3.35 5.24 -28.28
N GLU A 117 -2.07 5.09 -27.97
CA GLU A 117 -1.52 3.94 -27.25
C GLU A 117 -1.63 4.10 -25.72
N LYS A 118 -2.21 5.22 -25.24
CA LYS A 118 -2.36 5.52 -23.81
C LYS A 118 -3.76 5.16 -23.35
N SER A 119 -3.87 4.16 -22.47
CA SER A 119 -5.15 3.77 -21.91
C SER A 119 -5.03 3.29 -20.46
N ILE A 120 -6.13 3.41 -19.74
CA ILE A 120 -6.31 2.85 -18.40
C ILE A 120 -7.54 1.97 -18.41
N THR A 121 -7.35 0.68 -18.13
CA THR A 121 -8.43 -0.30 -18.00
C THR A 121 -8.53 -0.76 -16.56
N MET A 122 -9.72 -0.63 -15.97
CA MET A 122 -10.03 -1.15 -14.65
C MET A 122 -11.06 -2.29 -14.74
N LEU A 123 -10.81 -3.39 -14.02
CA LEU A 123 -11.77 -4.46 -13.79
C LEU A 123 -12.39 -4.30 -12.42
N HIS A 124 -13.72 -4.26 -12.37
CA HIS A 124 -14.53 -4.25 -11.17
C HIS A 124 -14.86 -5.68 -10.70
N SER A 125 -15.13 -5.84 -9.41
CA SER A 125 -15.48 -7.12 -8.75
C SER A 125 -16.77 -7.75 -9.31
N SER A 126 -17.68 -6.94 -9.83
CA SER A 126 -18.90 -7.39 -10.56
C SER A 126 -18.61 -8.03 -11.92
N GLY A 127 -17.37 -7.95 -12.42
CA GLY A 127 -16.99 -8.34 -13.77
C GLY A 127 -17.06 -7.21 -14.81
N SER A 128 -17.58 -6.03 -14.44
CA SER A 128 -17.62 -4.86 -15.32
C SER A 128 -16.21 -4.35 -15.61
N VAL A 129 -15.97 -3.92 -16.84
CA VAL A 129 -14.68 -3.36 -17.28
C VAL A 129 -14.91 -1.96 -17.82
N LYS A 130 -14.11 -0.99 -17.38
CA LYS A 130 -14.08 0.36 -17.95
C LYS A 130 -12.68 0.64 -18.48
N THR A 131 -12.62 1.12 -19.72
CA THR A 131 -11.39 1.57 -20.37
C THR A 131 -11.51 3.04 -20.72
N ILE A 132 -10.50 3.82 -20.33
CA ILE A 132 -10.36 5.23 -20.67
C ILE A 132 -9.14 5.37 -21.58
N ILE A 133 -9.35 5.84 -22.80
CA ILE A 133 -8.27 6.21 -23.71
C ILE A 133 -7.90 7.66 -23.44
N VAL A 134 -6.61 7.98 -23.40
CA VAL A 134 -6.10 9.31 -23.09
C VAL A 134 -5.43 9.89 -24.32
N GLY A 135 -5.95 11.01 -24.82
CA GLY A 135 -5.48 11.68 -26.03
C GLY A 135 -4.60 12.89 -25.75
N ASP A 136 -4.71 13.86 -26.66
CA ASP A 136 -3.89 15.07 -26.64
C ASP A 136 -4.31 16.06 -25.55
N LYS A 137 -3.49 17.10 -25.37
CA LYS A 137 -3.78 18.18 -24.44
C LYS A 137 -4.96 19.00 -24.95
N ALA A 138 -5.90 19.31 -24.08
CA ALA A 138 -7.01 20.20 -24.41
C ALA A 138 -6.50 21.65 -24.52
N ALA A 139 -7.07 22.44 -25.45
CA ALA A 139 -6.60 23.81 -25.69
C ALA A 139 -7.00 24.82 -24.60
N MET A 140 -8.12 24.58 -23.89
CA MET A 140 -8.69 25.54 -22.91
C MET A 140 -8.30 25.29 -21.45
N GLY A 141 -7.33 24.42 -21.18
CA GLY A 141 -6.77 24.17 -19.85
C GLY A 141 -5.66 23.13 -19.93
N GLU A 142 -4.87 22.93 -18.88
CA GLU A 142 -3.82 21.89 -18.89
C GLU A 142 -4.35 20.44 -18.95
N GLY A 143 -5.65 20.24 -19.23
CA GLY A 143 -6.34 18.96 -19.27
C GLY A 143 -5.98 18.07 -20.46
N ARG A 144 -6.60 16.89 -20.48
CA ARG A 144 -6.44 15.87 -21.53
C ARG A 144 -7.79 15.50 -22.11
N PHE A 145 -7.86 15.28 -23.42
CA PHE A 145 -9.01 14.60 -24.01
C PHE A 145 -9.02 13.14 -23.58
N LEU A 146 -10.20 12.63 -23.26
CA LEU A 146 -10.42 11.23 -22.88
C LEU A 146 -11.53 10.65 -23.74
N LEU A 147 -11.41 9.38 -24.11
CA LEU A 147 -12.52 8.60 -24.66
C LEU A 147 -12.96 7.58 -23.62
N ARG A 148 -14.20 7.71 -23.19
CA ARG A 148 -14.88 6.73 -22.32
C ARG A 148 -15.99 6.09 -23.12
N GLU A 149 -15.83 4.82 -23.47
CA GLU A 149 -16.76 4.09 -24.36
C GLU A 149 -16.89 4.78 -25.73
N SER A 150 -17.87 5.66 -25.93
CA SER A 150 -18.04 6.49 -27.13
C SER A 150 -18.21 7.98 -26.81
N GLU A 151 -18.01 8.36 -25.55
CA GLU A 151 -18.13 9.74 -25.08
C GLU A 151 -16.75 10.41 -25.03
N VAL A 152 -16.64 11.57 -25.67
CA VAL A 152 -15.44 12.42 -25.61
C VAL A 152 -15.55 13.36 -24.41
N LEU A 153 -14.54 13.31 -23.55
CA LEU A 153 -14.47 14.05 -22.32
C LEU A 153 -13.19 14.91 -22.27
N VAL A 154 -13.20 15.94 -21.43
CA VAL A 154 -11.98 16.62 -20.98
C VAL A 154 -11.77 16.31 -19.51
N GLY A 155 -10.68 15.60 -19.20
CA GLY A 155 -10.20 15.38 -17.84
C GLY A 155 -9.13 16.38 -17.44
N THR A 156 -8.67 16.31 -16.19
CA THR A 156 -7.60 17.19 -15.68
C THR A 156 -6.22 16.81 -16.24
N SER A 157 -5.20 17.62 -15.93
CA SER A 157 -3.80 17.32 -16.31
C SER A 157 -3.24 16.06 -15.63
N MET A 158 -3.90 15.56 -14.58
CA MET A 158 -3.47 14.37 -13.84
C MET A 158 -3.50 13.10 -14.69
N TRP A 159 -4.31 13.05 -15.75
CA TRP A 159 -4.36 11.94 -16.68
C TRP A 159 -3.03 11.64 -17.36
N GLU A 160 -2.17 12.65 -17.57
CA GLU A 160 -0.80 12.41 -18.05
C GLU A 160 0.04 11.65 -17.01
N LYS A 161 -0.17 11.90 -15.72
CA LYS A 161 0.52 11.16 -14.65
C LYS A 161 -0.05 9.76 -14.51
N TYR A 162 -1.37 9.59 -14.66
CA TYR A 162 -2.04 8.30 -14.52
C TYR A 162 -1.65 7.28 -15.60
N VAL A 163 -1.31 7.73 -16.80
CA VAL A 163 -0.78 6.87 -17.88
C VAL A 163 0.74 6.68 -17.83
N ASN A 164 1.42 7.30 -16.85
CA ASN A 164 2.87 7.20 -16.65
C ASN A 164 3.24 6.84 -15.19
N PRO A 165 2.73 5.71 -14.64
CA PRO A 165 3.01 5.31 -13.26
C PRO A 165 4.51 5.06 -13.00
N ILE A 166 4.98 5.59 -11.87
CA ILE A 166 6.30 5.28 -11.31
C ILE A 166 6.21 3.92 -10.61
N VAL A 167 6.57 2.84 -11.33
CA VAL A 167 6.45 1.45 -10.85
C VAL A 167 7.15 1.21 -9.51
N SER A 168 8.30 1.84 -9.26
CA SER A 168 9.00 1.71 -7.97
C SER A 168 8.20 2.25 -6.78
N GLN A 169 7.27 3.18 -7.00
CA GLN A 169 6.38 3.70 -5.95
C GLN A 169 5.16 2.80 -5.72
N ILE A 170 4.82 1.93 -6.66
CA ILE A 170 3.74 0.93 -6.53
C ILE A 170 4.24 -0.32 -5.80
N ARG A 171 5.50 -0.71 -6.02
CA ARG A 171 6.10 -1.91 -5.41
C ARG A 171 6.15 -1.81 -3.89
N SER A 172 5.90 -2.94 -3.22
CA SER A 172 6.00 -3.02 -1.77
C SER A 172 7.45 -2.87 -1.31
N ARG A 173 7.67 -1.90 -0.41
CA ARG A 173 8.95 -1.66 0.28
C ARG A 173 8.99 -2.32 1.66
N GLU A 174 7.97 -3.08 2.02
CA GLU A 174 8.00 -3.89 3.24
C GLU A 174 9.00 -5.02 3.09
N ILE A 175 9.91 -5.12 4.05
CA ILE A 175 10.93 -6.17 4.08
C ILE A 175 10.34 -7.46 4.67
N PHE A 176 9.40 -7.34 5.61
CA PHE A 176 8.73 -8.46 6.24
C PHE A 176 7.21 -8.31 6.19
N PRO A 177 6.55 -8.60 5.06
CA PRO A 177 5.12 -8.30 4.86
C PRO A 177 4.16 -9.30 5.54
N TYR A 178 4.61 -10.08 6.51
CA TYR A 178 3.83 -11.19 7.07
C TYR A 178 3.22 -10.94 8.45
N MET A 179 3.16 -9.68 8.90
CA MET A 179 2.47 -9.31 10.16
C MET A 179 0.94 -9.25 10.04
N SER A 180 0.37 -9.53 8.87
CA SER A 180 -1.09 -9.64 8.68
C SER A 180 -1.49 -11.09 8.37
N GLY A 181 -2.10 -11.78 9.35
CA GLY A 181 -2.61 -13.15 9.19
C GLY A 181 -2.25 -14.12 10.33
N SER A 182 -2.33 -15.42 10.05
CA SER A 182 -2.06 -16.53 11.00
C SER A 182 -0.58 -16.91 11.10
N LEU A 183 0.32 -15.94 10.89
CA LEU A 183 1.75 -16.13 11.07
C LEU A 183 2.14 -15.80 12.51
N GLU A 184 2.67 -16.77 13.23
CA GLU A 184 3.22 -16.58 14.57
C GLU A 184 4.75 -16.72 14.52
N VAL A 185 5.46 -15.75 15.10
CA VAL A 185 6.90 -15.86 15.30
C VAL A 185 7.14 -16.72 16.55
N LEU A 186 7.87 -17.83 16.40
CA LEU A 186 8.18 -18.75 17.50
C LEU A 186 9.67 -18.84 17.82
N GLY A 187 10.53 -18.35 16.93
CA GLY A 187 11.97 -18.28 17.14
C GLY A 187 12.55 -17.00 16.59
N LEU A 188 13.56 -16.48 17.26
CA LEU A 188 14.33 -15.32 16.83
C LEU A 188 15.80 -15.57 17.17
N ASN A 189 16.65 -15.53 16.15
CA ASN A 189 18.10 -15.52 16.30
C ASN A 189 18.64 -14.17 15.82
N ILE A 190 19.50 -13.54 16.61
CA ILE A 190 20.17 -12.29 16.28
C ILE A 190 21.67 -12.49 16.41
N ASN A 191 22.40 -12.18 15.35
CA ASN A 191 23.86 -12.18 15.33
C ASN A 191 24.33 -10.73 15.19
N LEU A 192 25.01 -10.24 16.23
CA LEU A 192 25.57 -8.88 16.29
C LEU A 192 26.98 -8.84 15.69
N PRO A 193 27.48 -7.65 15.28
CA PRO A 193 28.78 -7.54 14.64
C PRO A 193 29.96 -7.78 15.60
N ASN A 194 29.74 -7.70 16.91
CA ASN A 194 30.72 -8.03 17.94
C ASN A 194 30.87 -9.56 18.16
N GLY A 195 30.10 -10.38 17.44
CA GLY A 195 30.11 -11.85 17.57
C GLY A 195 29.09 -12.39 18.57
N ASP A 196 28.35 -11.54 19.28
CA ASP A 196 27.30 -11.99 20.19
C ASP A 196 26.13 -12.61 19.40
N GLU A 197 25.65 -13.73 19.92
CA GLU A 197 24.46 -14.43 19.42
C GLU A 197 23.39 -14.46 20.50
N PHE A 198 22.16 -14.10 20.11
CA PHE A 198 20.99 -14.17 20.97
C PHE A 198 19.93 -15.06 20.35
N LEU A 199 19.53 -16.10 21.08
CA LEU A 199 18.52 -17.05 20.64
C LEU A 199 17.30 -16.96 21.54
N PHE A 200 16.13 -16.70 20.94
CA PHE A 200 14.85 -16.69 21.63
C PHE A 200 13.94 -17.75 21.04
N LYS A 201 13.19 -18.43 21.91
CA LYS A 201 12.15 -19.37 21.53
C LYS A 201 10.90 -19.11 22.34
N LYS A 202 9.75 -19.13 21.67
CA LYS A 202 8.44 -19.06 22.32
C LYS A 202 8.04 -20.46 22.79
N SER A 203 7.81 -20.61 24.08
CA SER A 203 7.37 -21.86 24.72
C SER A 203 6.23 -21.56 25.68
N ASN A 204 5.11 -22.28 25.58
CA ASN A 204 3.90 -22.05 26.37
C ASN A 204 3.42 -20.58 26.35
N GLY A 205 3.47 -19.94 25.17
CA GLY A 205 3.06 -18.55 24.99
C GLY A 205 4.07 -17.50 25.50
N GLN A 206 5.18 -17.91 26.11
CA GLN A 206 6.19 -16.99 26.67
C GLN A 206 7.52 -17.11 25.92
N TRP A 207 8.17 -15.97 25.69
CA TRP A 207 9.51 -15.91 25.12
C TRP A 207 10.56 -16.30 26.15
N GLN A 208 11.47 -17.19 25.75
CA GLN A 208 12.60 -17.63 26.55
C GLN A 208 13.90 -17.42 25.76
N GLN A 209 14.90 -16.85 26.41
CA GLN A 209 16.25 -16.75 25.85
C GLN A 209 17.02 -18.04 26.12
N LEU A 210 17.60 -18.61 25.07
CA LEU A 210 18.39 -19.84 25.09
C LEU A 210 19.90 -19.59 25.07
N VAL A 211 20.36 -18.51 24.40
CA VAL A 211 21.78 -18.14 24.24
C VAL A 211 21.96 -16.62 24.34
N GLY A 212 23.13 -16.17 24.82
CA GLY A 212 23.50 -14.78 25.12
C GLY A 212 23.90 -14.61 26.60
N ALA A 213 24.72 -13.60 26.94
CA ALA A 213 25.37 -13.49 28.26
C ALA A 213 24.38 -13.60 29.43
N ALA A 214 24.49 -14.72 30.16
CA ALA A 214 23.67 -15.09 31.31
C ALA A 214 24.04 -14.36 32.62
N HIS A 215 24.50 -13.12 32.53
CA HIS A 215 24.76 -12.31 33.73
C HIS A 215 23.49 -11.51 34.02
N GLU A 216 22.61 -12.14 34.82
CA GLU A 216 21.32 -11.62 35.29
C GLU A 216 20.27 -11.38 34.20
N LYS A 217 19.41 -12.39 33.96
CA LYS A 217 18.20 -12.36 33.10
C LYS A 217 17.77 -10.94 32.68
N PRO A 218 18.26 -10.40 31.56
CA PRO A 218 17.63 -9.23 30.98
C PRO A 218 16.25 -9.71 30.56
N LYS A 219 15.18 -9.14 31.13
CA LYS A 219 13.83 -9.34 30.60
C LYS A 219 13.77 -8.59 29.27
N TRP A 220 14.32 -9.17 28.22
CA TRP A 220 14.09 -8.66 26.88
C TRP A 220 12.63 -8.88 26.54
N ASP A 221 11.95 -7.78 26.26
CA ASP A 221 10.68 -7.85 25.59
C ASP A 221 10.96 -8.07 24.10
N VAL A 222 10.70 -9.30 23.64
CA VAL A 222 10.92 -9.71 22.25
C VAL A 222 9.83 -9.13 21.33
N ALA A 223 8.67 -8.76 21.87
CA ALA A 223 7.57 -8.23 21.07
C ALA A 223 7.94 -6.91 20.35
N PRO A 224 8.49 -5.87 21.03
CA PRO A 224 8.97 -4.66 20.37
C PRO A 224 9.98 -4.90 19.25
N ILE A 225 10.84 -5.91 19.39
CA ILE A 225 11.82 -6.29 18.37
C ILE A 225 11.08 -6.83 17.14
N ILE A 226 10.21 -7.82 17.34
CA ILE A 226 9.41 -8.43 16.27
C ILE A 226 8.55 -7.36 15.58
N ASP A 227 7.93 -6.48 16.34
CA ASP A 227 7.11 -5.39 15.80
C ASP A 227 7.96 -4.40 14.98
N SER A 228 9.16 -4.05 15.45
CA SER A 228 10.05 -3.14 14.73
C SER A 228 10.55 -3.75 13.41
N ILE A 229 10.90 -5.04 13.41
CA ILE A 229 11.29 -5.77 12.19
C ILE A 229 10.10 -5.95 11.25
N GLY A 230 8.93 -6.31 11.80
CA GLY A 230 7.72 -6.56 11.04
C GLY A 230 7.15 -5.32 10.36
N ASN A 231 7.38 -4.14 10.94
CA ASN A 231 7.00 -2.86 10.36
C ASN A 231 8.14 -2.18 9.58
N LEU A 232 9.27 -2.87 9.37
CA LEU A 232 10.42 -2.31 8.67
C LEU A 232 10.10 -2.10 7.18
N LYS A 233 10.10 -0.82 6.78
CA LYS A 233 9.95 -0.40 5.39
C LYS A 233 11.26 0.18 4.86
N ALA A 234 11.65 -0.27 3.68
CA ALA A 234 12.77 0.27 2.95
C ALA A 234 12.46 1.67 2.42
N MET A 235 13.50 2.50 2.30
CA MET A 235 13.40 3.75 1.58
C MET A 235 13.25 3.51 0.09
N ASN A 236 14.02 2.56 -0.46
CA ASN A 236 13.95 2.17 -1.86
C ASN A 236 14.46 0.74 -2.08
N ILE A 237 14.09 0.16 -3.22
CA ILE A 237 14.73 -1.03 -3.80
C ILE A 237 15.84 -0.54 -4.73
N VAL A 238 17.07 -1.04 -4.53
CA VAL A 238 18.27 -0.58 -5.25
C VAL A 238 18.72 -1.58 -6.31
N VAL A 239 18.53 -2.86 -6.03
CA VAL A 239 18.88 -3.95 -6.96
C VAL A 239 17.72 -4.94 -6.99
N ASP A 240 17.30 -5.26 -8.21
CA ASP A 240 16.48 -6.41 -8.54
C ASP A 240 17.39 -7.62 -8.81
N ASP A 241 16.95 -8.82 -8.42
CA ASP A 241 17.68 -10.08 -8.62
C ASP A 241 19.17 -10.05 -8.19
N ALA A 242 19.38 -9.66 -6.92
CA ALA A 242 20.72 -9.48 -6.36
C ALA A 242 21.58 -10.75 -6.43
N ASP A 243 22.75 -10.62 -7.03
CA ASP A 243 23.76 -11.68 -7.10
C ASP A 243 24.90 -11.46 -6.08
N LYS A 244 25.94 -12.32 -6.14
CA LYS A 244 27.11 -12.19 -5.27
C LYS A 244 27.88 -10.88 -5.47
N LYS A 245 27.99 -10.38 -6.70
CA LYS A 245 28.71 -9.13 -6.99
C LYS A 245 27.99 -7.94 -6.37
N HIS A 246 26.66 -7.91 -6.47
CA HIS A 246 25.86 -6.91 -5.80
C HIS A 246 26.05 -6.99 -4.28
N LYS A 247 25.98 -8.20 -3.68
CA LYS A 247 26.20 -8.36 -2.24
C LYS A 247 27.57 -7.85 -1.80
N ALA A 248 28.63 -8.11 -2.56
CA ALA A 248 29.96 -7.56 -2.28
C ALA A 248 29.98 -6.03 -2.38
N LEU A 249 29.40 -5.45 -3.44
CA LEU A 249 29.33 -4.01 -3.67
C LEU A 249 28.62 -3.25 -2.53
N PHE A 250 27.58 -3.86 -1.96
CA PHE A 250 26.78 -3.26 -0.89
C PHE A 250 27.18 -3.72 0.52
N GLY A 251 28.33 -4.39 0.67
CA GLY A 251 28.86 -4.80 1.98
C GLY A 251 28.02 -5.87 2.70
N LEU A 252 27.27 -6.68 1.94
CA LEU A 252 26.38 -7.74 2.43
C LEU A 252 27.07 -9.11 2.52
N GLU A 253 28.32 -9.25 2.06
CA GLU A 253 29.13 -10.46 2.33
C GLU A 253 29.64 -10.53 3.77
N MET A 254 29.77 -9.37 4.43
CA MET A 254 30.11 -9.25 5.85
C MET A 254 29.07 -8.36 6.54
N PRO A 255 27.83 -8.88 6.72
CA PRO A 255 26.75 -8.09 7.30
C PRO A 255 27.10 -7.67 8.74
N GLN A 256 26.77 -6.42 9.08
CA GLN A 256 26.90 -5.91 10.45
C GLN A 256 25.82 -6.46 11.38
N LEU A 257 24.70 -6.95 10.85
CA LEU A 257 23.61 -7.50 11.64
C LEU A 257 22.92 -8.57 10.80
N VAL A 258 22.73 -9.74 11.39
CA VAL A 258 21.90 -10.79 10.81
C VAL A 258 20.79 -11.11 11.79
N ILE A 259 19.56 -11.01 11.31
CA ILE A 259 18.36 -11.39 12.06
C ILE A 259 17.77 -12.60 11.33
N LYS A 260 17.53 -13.68 12.06
CA LYS A 260 16.81 -14.85 11.56
C LYS A 260 15.56 -15.06 12.40
N MET A 261 14.45 -15.37 11.78
CA MET A 261 13.18 -15.64 12.44
C MET A 261 12.65 -17.00 12.01
N SER A 262 12.31 -17.81 13.00
CA SER A 262 11.54 -19.04 12.80
C SER A 262 10.06 -18.70 12.93
N LEU A 263 9.35 -18.84 11.81
CA LEU A 263 7.96 -18.46 11.65
C LEU A 263 7.12 -19.72 11.55
N ILE A 264 5.94 -19.70 12.15
CA ILE A 264 4.91 -20.71 11.93
C ILE A 264 3.74 -20.06 11.23
N ARG A 265 3.35 -20.61 10.07
CA ARG A 265 2.16 -20.21 9.32
C ARG A 265 1.18 -21.35 9.27
N GLY A 266 -0.11 -21.08 9.41
CA GLY A 266 -1.14 -22.08 9.15
C GLY A 266 -2.46 -21.83 9.83
N LYS A 267 -3.39 -22.76 9.69
CA LYS A 267 -4.60 -22.82 10.52
C LYS A 267 -4.35 -23.79 11.68
N GLU A 268 -5.11 -23.66 12.76
CA GLU A 268 -5.01 -24.55 13.92
C GLU A 268 -5.07 -26.03 13.46
N GLY A 269 -4.06 -26.83 13.80
CA GLY A 269 -3.91 -28.23 13.37
C GLY A 269 -3.21 -28.47 12.02
N GLN A 270 -2.91 -27.45 11.23
CA GLN A 270 -2.12 -27.53 9.99
C GLN A 270 -1.14 -26.35 9.91
N THR A 271 0.01 -26.51 10.55
CA THR A 271 1.07 -25.50 10.63
C THR A 271 2.31 -25.90 9.82
N LYS A 272 2.95 -24.91 9.19
CA LYS A 272 4.22 -25.05 8.48
C LYS A 272 5.24 -24.09 9.11
N SER A 273 6.44 -24.59 9.37
CA SER A 273 7.55 -23.76 9.83
C SER A 273 8.35 -23.23 8.64
N GLU A 274 8.68 -21.96 8.66
CA GLU A 274 9.47 -21.27 7.63
C GLU A 274 10.54 -20.42 8.31
N GLU A 275 11.74 -20.38 7.71
CA GLU A 275 12.84 -19.54 8.17
C GLU A 275 12.92 -18.29 7.30
N TRP A 276 13.02 -17.14 7.95
CA TRP A 276 13.28 -15.88 7.28
C TRP A 276 14.55 -15.24 7.83
N SER A 277 15.33 -14.57 6.99
CA SER A 277 16.47 -13.79 7.49
C SER A 277 16.64 -12.46 6.78
N LEU A 278 17.16 -11.49 7.53
CA LEU A 278 17.61 -10.19 7.08
C LEU A 278 19.10 -10.06 7.35
N SER A 279 19.87 -9.85 6.30
CA SER A 279 21.27 -9.46 6.43
C SER A 279 21.38 -7.97 6.15
N ILE A 280 21.97 -7.21 7.08
CA ILE A 280 22.15 -5.77 6.97
C ILE A 280 23.65 -5.48 6.88
N GLY A 281 24.07 -4.77 5.84
CA GLY A 281 25.45 -4.37 5.58
C GLY A 281 25.85 -3.12 6.37
N GLN A 282 27.11 -2.71 6.26
CA GLN A 282 27.67 -1.57 6.97
C GLN A 282 27.01 -0.22 6.59
N PRO A 283 26.94 0.76 7.49
CA PRO A 283 26.40 2.08 7.18
C PRO A 283 27.30 2.84 6.20
N HIS A 284 26.66 3.59 5.30
CA HIS A 284 27.29 4.43 4.31
C HIS A 284 26.43 5.67 4.05
N ASN A 285 26.95 6.85 4.42
CA ASN A 285 26.31 8.15 4.17
C ASN A 285 24.84 8.26 4.65
N GLY A 286 24.54 7.82 5.88
CA GLY A 286 23.18 7.92 6.46
C GLY A 286 22.22 6.81 6.05
N TYR A 287 22.68 5.82 5.28
CA TYR A 287 21.90 4.68 4.85
C TYR A 287 22.62 3.37 5.16
N VAL A 288 21.87 2.28 5.19
CA VAL A 288 22.40 0.92 5.19
C VAL A 288 21.71 0.12 4.09
N PHE A 289 22.41 -0.88 3.56
CA PHE A 289 21.82 -1.82 2.61
C PHE A 289 21.43 -3.11 3.32
N ALA A 290 20.35 -3.74 2.87
CA ALA A 290 19.88 -4.99 3.45
C ALA A 290 19.35 -5.94 2.38
N VAL A 291 19.46 -7.25 2.62
CA VAL A 291 18.88 -8.31 1.79
C VAL A 291 18.09 -9.27 2.67
N GLY A 292 16.85 -9.53 2.28
CA GLY A 292 15.96 -10.51 2.90
C GLY A 292 16.03 -11.86 2.17
N THR A 293 15.54 -12.93 2.78
CA THR A 293 15.40 -14.24 2.11
C THR A 293 14.10 -14.40 1.33
N ASP A 294 13.12 -13.53 1.55
CA ASP A 294 11.79 -13.62 0.93
C ASP A 294 11.76 -13.11 -0.52
N ARG A 295 12.61 -12.13 -0.84
CA ARG A 295 12.79 -11.57 -2.18
C ARG A 295 14.28 -11.32 -2.41
N ASN A 296 14.77 -11.65 -3.60
CA ASN A 296 16.17 -11.45 -3.96
C ASN A 296 16.46 -9.98 -4.33
N LEU A 297 16.17 -9.07 -3.41
CA LEU A 297 16.26 -7.62 -3.58
C LEU A 297 17.27 -7.04 -2.59
N ILE A 298 18.01 -6.01 -3.02
CA ILE A 298 18.76 -5.16 -2.09
C ILE A 298 17.95 -3.91 -1.80
N TYR A 299 17.63 -3.73 -0.52
CA TYR A 299 16.91 -2.58 0.00
C TYR A 299 17.88 -1.53 0.51
N ARG A 300 17.54 -0.25 0.33
CA ARG A 300 18.13 0.86 1.08
C ARG A 300 17.27 1.16 2.29
N LEU A 301 17.84 1.08 3.47
CA LEU A 301 17.22 1.43 4.74
C LEU A 301 17.81 2.74 5.30
N SER A 302 17.02 3.42 6.12
CA SER A 302 17.53 4.49 6.97
C SER A 302 18.47 3.90 8.03
N GLU A 303 19.65 4.49 8.18
CA GLU A 303 20.60 4.10 9.23
C GLU A 303 19.98 4.28 10.63
N ASP A 304 19.21 5.34 10.85
CA ASP A 304 18.54 5.61 12.13
C ASP A 304 17.54 4.49 12.49
N ARG A 305 16.77 4.01 11.52
CA ARG A 305 15.84 2.89 11.73
C ARG A 305 16.57 1.60 12.12
N VAL A 306 17.75 1.35 11.54
CA VAL A 306 18.55 0.19 11.91
C VAL A 306 19.21 0.37 13.27
N LYS A 307 19.68 1.57 13.62
CA LYS A 307 20.17 1.88 14.96
C LYS A 307 19.09 1.71 16.04
N GLU A 308 17.84 2.10 15.75
CA GLU A 308 16.71 1.84 16.65
C GLU A 308 16.51 0.35 16.91
N ILE A 309 16.52 -0.48 15.85
CA ILE A 309 16.44 -1.94 16.00
C ILE A 309 17.62 -2.47 16.82
N GLN A 310 18.85 -2.02 16.53
CA GLN A 310 20.05 -2.42 17.28
C GLN A 310 19.99 -2.05 18.77
N LYS A 311 19.40 -0.90 19.11
CA LYS A 311 19.21 -0.48 20.51
C LYS A 311 18.27 -1.40 21.28
N LEU A 312 17.31 -2.03 20.62
CA LEU A 312 16.42 -3.01 21.26
C LEU A 312 17.19 -4.27 21.72
N PHE A 313 18.39 -4.49 21.18
CA PHE A 313 19.30 -5.57 21.57
C PHE A 313 20.40 -5.14 22.54
N GLN A 314 20.43 -3.87 22.94
CA GLN A 314 21.36 -3.42 23.95
C GLN A 314 20.76 -3.73 25.32
N VAL A 315 21.54 -4.41 26.17
CA VAL A 315 21.15 -4.66 27.56
C VAL A 315 20.78 -3.33 28.20
N PRO A 316 19.61 -3.19 28.85
CA PRO A 316 19.31 -2.00 29.62
C PRO A 316 20.42 -1.85 30.66
N SER A 317 21.32 -0.89 30.45
CA SER A 317 22.28 -0.48 31.47
C SER A 317 21.45 -0.14 32.68
N GLN A 318 21.71 -0.83 33.80
CA GLN A 318 21.04 -0.53 35.06
C GLN A 318 21.05 0.99 35.24
N GLN A 319 19.86 1.60 35.23
CA GLN A 319 19.71 2.92 35.81
C GLN A 319 20.12 2.73 37.27
N SER A 320 21.34 3.16 37.58
CA SER A 320 21.85 3.21 38.93
C SER A 320 20.84 3.97 39.78
N LYS A 321 20.38 3.31 40.84
CA LYS A 321 19.69 3.94 41.96
C LYS A 321 20.42 5.18 42.44
#